data_AF-A0A0S2LZ07-F1
#
_entry.id   AF-A0A0S2LZ07-F1
#
_cell.length_a   1.000
_cell.length_b   1.000
_cell.length_c   1.000
_cell.angle_alpha   90.00
_cell.angle_beta   90.00
_cell.angle_gamma   90.00
#
_symmetry.space_group_name_H-M   'P 1'
#
loop_
_entity.id
_entity.type
_entity.pdbx_description
1 polymer ?
#
loop_
_entity_poly.entity_id
_entity_poly.type
_entity_poly.pdbx_seq_one_letter_code
_entity_poly.pdbx_strand_id
1 'polypeptide(L)'
;MTIVRAEREHDGTWILLLTLNDSKFSDVFVQLCGHVQSKVAKSKTEAAGISTAMECFMEWRQLFQASKKHILSMQERRGLFAELDFAFNVLGRRVGPTAVVEGWQGPYGSDQDFQFVDAHYEVKSRYSTTHALQIASEYQLEGDNITLVCVEIAGSSKELPGFRTLPEYASWARESLAQDGGDLEVFDSALEQIGFNPNDEAYSEDYFKAQSYTYFDVSGSFPRITSRDIAVGLSGVKYRIDLTSIDDFKIDEESALSLMKSYGGV
;
A
#
# COMPACT_ATOMS: atom_id res chain seq x y z
N MET A 1 14.99 -14.98 -2.18
CA MET A 1 16.27 -14.49 -1.64
C MET A 1 15.98 -13.91 -0.28
N THR A 2 16.79 -14.24 0.72
CA THR A 2 16.70 -13.64 2.06
C THR A 2 17.91 -12.73 2.25
N ILE A 3 17.70 -11.53 2.79
CA ILE A 3 18.76 -10.62 3.18
C ILE A 3 18.73 -10.54 4.70
N VAL A 4 19.83 -10.91 5.35
CA VAL A 4 19.96 -10.82 6.81
C VAL A 4 21.20 -10.03 7.17
N ARG A 5 21.09 -9.23 8.22
CA ARG A 5 22.26 -8.64 8.87
C ARG A 5 22.86 -9.71 9.79
N ALA A 6 24.15 -10.01 9.61
CA ALA A 6 24.87 -10.99 10.41
C ALA A 6 26.19 -10.39 10.90
N GLU A 7 26.69 -10.88 12.03
CA GLU A 7 28.03 -10.54 12.52
C GLU A 7 28.99 -11.65 12.10
N ARG A 8 30.14 -11.29 11.54
CA ARG A 8 31.15 -12.27 11.14
C ARG A 8 31.91 -12.74 12.37
N GLU A 9 31.86 -14.04 12.65
CA GLU A 9 32.43 -14.67 13.85
C GLU A 9 33.94 -14.37 14.08
N HIS A 10 34.70 -14.12 13.01
CA HIS A 10 36.15 -13.95 13.10
C HIS A 10 36.59 -12.54 13.54
N ASP A 11 35.82 -11.50 13.25
CA ASP A 11 36.26 -10.10 13.44
C ASP A 11 35.18 -9.17 14.01
N GLY A 12 33.96 -9.66 14.25
CA GLY A 12 32.85 -8.86 14.78
C GLY A 12 32.27 -7.85 13.77
N THR A 13 32.67 -7.94 12.50
CA THR A 13 32.19 -7.01 11.46
C THR A 13 30.77 -7.37 11.06
N TRP A 14 29.90 -6.36 11.04
CA TRP A 14 28.56 -6.50 10.51
C TRP A 14 28.57 -6.65 8.99
N ILE A 15 27.84 -7.64 8.50
CA ILE A 15 27.69 -7.94 7.09
C ILE A 15 26.21 -8.04 6.71
N LEU A 16 25.93 -7.74 5.45
CA LEU A 16 24.68 -8.10 4.80
C LEU A 16 24.90 -9.46 4.11
N LEU A 17 24.23 -10.49 4.61
CA LEU A 17 24.25 -11.83 4.03
C LEU A 17 23.05 -11.99 3.11
N LEU A 18 23.33 -12.36 1.87
CA LEU A 18 22.33 -12.67 0.85
C LEU A 18 22.27 -14.17 0.62
N THR A 19 21.12 -14.76 0.88
CA THR A 19 20.89 -16.20 0.71
C THR A 19 19.90 -16.45 -0.41
N LEU A 20 20.29 -17.29 -1.37
CA LEU A 20 19.39 -17.80 -2.39
C LEU A 20 18.60 -18.98 -1.82
N ASN A 21 17.26 -18.85 -1.81
CA ASN A 21 16.37 -19.86 -1.23
C ASN A 21 15.97 -20.96 -2.22
N ASP A 22 16.10 -20.70 -3.52
CA ASP A 22 15.74 -21.64 -4.58
C ASP A 22 16.87 -21.66 -5.61
N SER A 23 17.59 -22.78 -5.66
CA SER A 23 18.82 -22.95 -6.44
C SER A 23 18.62 -22.80 -7.94
N LYS A 24 17.39 -22.92 -8.45
CA LYS A 24 17.09 -22.76 -9.88
C LYS A 24 17.34 -21.35 -10.41
N PHE A 25 17.48 -20.36 -9.53
CA PHE A 25 17.79 -18.97 -9.90
C PHE A 25 19.27 -18.60 -9.68
N SER A 26 20.18 -19.58 -9.60
CA SER A 26 21.61 -19.36 -9.35
C SER A 26 22.22 -18.30 -10.27
N ASP A 27 21.98 -18.40 -11.57
CA ASP A 27 22.68 -17.58 -12.57
C ASP A 27 22.24 -16.11 -12.46
N VAL A 28 20.94 -15.91 -12.26
CA VAL A 28 20.33 -14.60 -12.04
C VAL A 28 20.81 -14.00 -10.72
N PHE A 29 20.89 -14.82 -9.67
CA PHE A 29 21.39 -14.40 -8.37
C PHE A 29 22.87 -13.96 -8.41
N VAL A 30 23.71 -14.68 -9.17
CA VAL A 30 25.11 -14.29 -9.38
C VAL A 30 25.20 -12.94 -10.10
N GLN A 31 24.35 -12.69 -11.09
CA GLN A 31 24.30 -11.40 -11.78
C GLN A 31 23.91 -10.25 -10.84
N LEU A 32 22.89 -10.45 -10.00
CA LEU A 32 22.50 -9.47 -8.98
C LEU A 32 23.67 -9.16 -8.03
N CYS A 33 24.31 -10.20 -7.49
CA CYS A 33 25.45 -10.05 -6.59
C CYS A 33 26.61 -9.28 -7.25
N GLY A 34 26.94 -9.60 -8.51
CA GLY A 34 27.97 -8.89 -9.27
C GLY A 34 27.60 -7.44 -9.54
N HIS A 35 26.33 -7.16 -9.84
CA HIS A 35 25.84 -5.81 -10.07
C HIS A 35 25.96 -4.95 -8.80
N VAL A 36 25.43 -5.46 -7.67
CA VAL A 36 25.52 -4.80 -6.35
C VAL A 36 26.97 -4.55 -5.98
N GLN A 37 27.84 -5.56 -6.07
CA GLN A 37 29.26 -5.42 -5.79
C GLN A 37 29.90 -4.30 -6.62
N SER A 38 29.61 -4.26 -7.93
CA SER A 38 30.20 -3.27 -8.84
C SER A 38 29.79 -1.82 -8.53
N LYS A 39 28.56 -1.61 -8.04
CA LYS A 39 28.06 -0.29 -7.64
C LYS A 39 28.56 0.09 -6.25
N VAL A 40 28.51 -0.82 -5.28
CA VAL A 40 29.02 -0.60 -3.91
C VAL A 40 30.52 -0.29 -3.91
N ALA A 41 31.32 -0.96 -4.74
CA ALA A 41 32.76 -0.73 -4.85
C ALA A 41 33.15 0.71 -5.26
N LYS A 42 32.21 1.48 -5.82
CA LYS A 42 32.41 2.89 -6.20
C LYS A 42 32.05 3.87 -5.07
N SER A 43 31.45 3.38 -3.98
CA SER A 43 31.04 4.20 -2.85
C SER A 43 32.22 4.60 -1.99
N LYS A 44 32.23 5.86 -1.52
CA LYS A 44 33.33 6.44 -0.73
C LYS A 44 33.21 6.18 0.77
N THR A 45 32.02 5.82 1.24
CA THR A 45 31.72 5.56 2.66
C THR A 45 30.85 4.33 2.80
N GLU A 46 30.86 3.72 3.99
CA GLU A 46 30.02 2.57 4.31
C GLU A 46 28.53 2.89 4.19
N ALA A 47 28.08 4.03 4.72
CA ALA A 47 26.70 4.48 4.62
C ALA A 47 26.25 4.66 3.15
N ALA A 48 27.10 5.22 2.30
CA ALA A 48 26.82 5.35 0.87
C ALA A 48 26.78 3.98 0.17
N GLY A 49 27.66 3.05 0.58
CA GLY A 49 27.67 1.67 0.09
C GLY A 49 26.39 0.93 0.43
N ILE A 50 25.88 1.08 1.65
CA ILE A 50 24.61 0.48 2.08
C ILE A 50 23.42 1.08 1.31
N SER A 51 23.34 2.41 1.19
CA SER A 51 22.29 3.07 0.39
C SER A 51 22.29 2.57 -1.06
N THR A 52 23.47 2.56 -1.68
CA THR A 52 23.67 2.08 -3.05
C THR A 52 23.25 0.61 -3.19
N ALA A 53 23.61 -0.26 -2.23
CA ALA A 53 23.20 -1.65 -2.25
C ALA A 53 21.67 -1.77 -2.19
N MET A 54 21.01 -1.00 -1.31
CA MET A 54 19.56 -1.00 -1.16
C MET A 54 18.84 -0.52 -2.42
N GLU A 55 19.31 0.56 -3.03
CA GLU A 55 18.83 1.05 -4.33
C GLU A 55 18.92 -0.04 -5.41
N CYS A 56 20.05 -0.76 -5.50
CA CYS A 56 20.21 -1.86 -6.44
C CYS A 56 19.20 -2.99 -6.20
N PHE A 57 18.96 -3.35 -4.93
CA PHE A 57 17.98 -4.38 -4.60
C PHE A 57 16.56 -3.93 -4.95
N MET A 58 16.23 -2.66 -4.79
CA MET A 58 14.94 -2.10 -5.20
C MET A 58 14.78 -2.10 -6.72
N GLU A 59 15.78 -1.64 -7.48
CA GLU A 59 15.78 -1.68 -8.96
C GLU A 59 15.58 -3.10 -9.49
N TRP A 60 16.32 -4.07 -8.95
CA TRP A 60 16.21 -5.47 -9.39
C TRP A 60 14.91 -6.11 -8.91
N ARG A 61 14.39 -5.74 -7.73
CA ARG A 61 13.08 -6.18 -7.27
C ARG A 61 11.98 -5.70 -8.23
N GLN A 62 12.02 -4.44 -8.66
CA GLN A 62 11.11 -3.89 -9.66
C GLN A 62 11.25 -4.63 -11.00
N LEU A 63 12.46 -4.88 -11.48
CA LEU A 63 12.71 -5.63 -12.72
C LEU A 63 12.12 -7.05 -12.67
N PHE A 64 12.26 -7.76 -11.55
CA PHE A 64 11.70 -9.10 -11.40
C PHE A 64 10.20 -9.10 -11.18
N GLN A 65 9.65 -8.07 -10.53
CA GLN A 65 8.22 -7.86 -10.41
C GLN A 65 7.57 -7.58 -11.78
N ALA A 66 8.27 -6.87 -12.67
CA ALA A 66 7.80 -6.59 -14.04
C ALA A 66 7.63 -7.84 -14.93
N SER A 67 8.12 -9.01 -14.52
CA SER A 67 8.17 -10.23 -15.34
C SER A 67 7.15 -11.32 -15.02
N LYS A 68 6.36 -11.19 -13.95
CA LYS A 68 5.21 -12.06 -13.71
C LYS A 68 3.95 -11.30 -14.09
N LYS A 69 3.13 -11.88 -14.98
CA LYS A 69 1.70 -11.54 -15.05
C LYS A 69 1.11 -11.76 -13.66
N HIS A 70 1.15 -10.74 -12.82
CA HIS A 70 0.59 -10.74 -11.48
C HIS A 70 -0.88 -10.40 -11.63
N ILE A 71 -1.70 -11.42 -11.82
CA ILE A 71 -3.14 -11.24 -11.68
C ILE A 71 -3.40 -11.05 -10.19
N LEU A 72 -3.97 -9.90 -9.81
CA LEU A 72 -4.34 -9.63 -8.42
C LEU A 72 -5.25 -10.74 -7.90
N SER A 73 -5.00 -11.22 -6.70
CA SER A 73 -5.91 -12.11 -5.98
C SER A 73 -7.24 -11.41 -5.68
N MET A 74 -8.29 -12.17 -5.38
CA MET A 74 -9.60 -11.58 -5.02
C MET A 74 -9.50 -10.62 -3.82
N GLN A 75 -8.60 -10.88 -2.87
CA GLN A 75 -8.36 -9.99 -1.75
C GLN A 75 -7.70 -8.67 -2.19
N GLU A 76 -6.70 -8.73 -3.06
CA GLU A 76 -6.02 -7.55 -3.60
C GLU A 76 -6.96 -6.74 -4.50
N ARG A 77 -7.75 -7.40 -5.36
CA ARG A 77 -8.79 -6.74 -6.18
C ARG A 77 -9.78 -5.96 -5.32
N ARG A 78 -10.28 -6.59 -4.24
CA ARG A 78 -11.20 -5.95 -3.29
C ARG A 78 -10.53 -4.80 -2.52
N GLY A 79 -9.26 -4.96 -2.14
CA GLY A 79 -8.45 -3.92 -1.50
C GLY A 79 -8.34 -2.70 -2.40
N LEU A 80 -7.85 -2.90 -3.63
CA LEU A 80 -7.70 -1.84 -4.61
C LEU A 80 -9.05 -1.17 -4.96
N PHE A 81 -10.13 -1.94 -5.10
CA PHE A 81 -11.46 -1.36 -5.29
C PHE A 81 -11.87 -0.45 -4.13
N ALA A 82 -11.60 -0.86 -2.88
CA ALA A 82 -11.94 -0.05 -1.71
C ALA A 82 -11.09 1.23 -1.60
N GLU A 83 -9.80 1.16 -1.94
CA GLU A 83 -8.92 2.31 -2.01
C GLU A 83 -9.39 3.30 -3.08
N LEU A 84 -9.61 2.84 -4.32
CA LEU A 84 -10.12 3.68 -5.40
C LEU A 84 -11.49 4.28 -5.08
N ASP A 85 -12.34 3.51 -4.42
CA ASP A 85 -13.67 3.99 -4.07
C ASP A 85 -13.64 5.05 -2.97
N PHE A 86 -12.86 4.83 -1.92
CA PHE A 86 -12.64 5.85 -0.90
C PHE A 86 -11.96 7.10 -1.48
N ALA A 87 -10.94 6.91 -2.33
CA ALA A 87 -10.23 7.97 -3.03
C ALA A 87 -11.19 8.89 -3.79
N PHE A 88 -11.92 8.37 -4.76
CA PHE A 88 -12.67 9.22 -5.69
C PHE A 88 -14.05 9.60 -5.15
N ASN A 89 -14.74 8.70 -4.43
CA ASN A 89 -16.07 9.00 -3.91
C ASN A 89 -16.06 9.71 -2.56
N VAL A 90 -15.00 9.64 -1.74
CA VAL A 90 -14.98 10.33 -0.45
C VAL A 90 -13.97 11.46 -0.46
N LEU A 91 -12.67 11.16 -0.61
CA LEU A 91 -11.62 12.18 -0.59
C LEU A 91 -11.75 13.15 -1.79
N GLY A 92 -12.09 12.63 -2.97
CA GLY A 92 -12.19 13.41 -4.21
C GLY A 92 -13.27 14.47 -4.14
N ARG A 93 -14.36 14.21 -3.42
CA ARG A 93 -15.41 15.22 -3.16
C ARG A 93 -14.93 16.34 -2.22
N ARG A 94 -13.92 16.09 -1.41
CA ARG A 94 -13.39 17.02 -0.41
C ARG A 94 -12.27 17.89 -0.95
N VAL A 95 -11.32 17.30 -1.69
CA VAL A 95 -10.09 17.98 -2.15
C VAL A 95 -9.85 17.94 -3.65
N GLY A 96 -10.72 17.27 -4.42
CA GLY A 96 -10.58 17.08 -5.86
C GLY A 96 -9.82 15.81 -6.24
N PRO A 97 -10.16 15.16 -7.36
CA PRO A 97 -9.45 13.97 -7.87
C PRO A 97 -7.92 14.14 -7.97
N THR A 98 -7.43 15.30 -8.42
CA THR A 98 -5.99 15.54 -8.60
C THR A 98 -5.23 15.40 -7.28
N ALA A 99 -5.68 16.11 -6.24
CA ALA A 99 -5.05 16.05 -4.93
C ALA A 99 -5.09 14.65 -4.31
N VAL A 100 -6.17 13.89 -4.56
CA VAL A 100 -6.29 12.51 -4.07
C VAL A 100 -5.27 11.58 -4.73
N VAL A 101 -5.10 11.68 -6.05
CA VAL A 101 -4.12 10.85 -6.76
C VAL A 101 -2.70 11.18 -6.34
N GLU A 102 -2.38 12.46 -6.13
CA GLU A 102 -1.08 12.88 -5.58
C GLU A 102 -0.87 12.37 -4.14
N GLY A 103 -1.94 12.31 -3.34
CA GLY A 103 -1.89 11.79 -1.97
C GLY A 103 -1.91 10.26 -1.86
N TRP A 104 -2.13 9.51 -2.95
CA TRP A 104 -2.21 8.04 -2.93
C TRP A 104 -0.82 7.42 -2.98
N GLN A 105 -0.27 7.09 -1.81
CA GLN A 105 1.11 6.65 -1.64
C GLN A 105 1.25 5.14 -1.40
N GLY A 106 0.14 4.45 -1.09
CA GLY A 106 0.08 2.99 -0.94
C GLY A 106 0.71 2.20 -2.09
N PRO A 107 0.45 2.53 -3.37
CA PRO A 107 1.05 1.87 -4.53
C PRO A 107 2.58 1.88 -4.54
N TYR A 108 3.19 2.89 -3.90
CA TYR A 108 4.64 3.08 -3.83
C TYR A 108 5.27 2.48 -2.56
N GLY A 109 4.49 1.71 -1.79
CA GLY A 109 4.95 0.99 -0.61
C GLY A 109 5.06 1.87 0.64
N SER A 110 4.31 2.97 0.70
CA SER A 110 4.16 3.75 1.92
C SER A 110 3.42 2.97 3.01
N ASP A 111 3.58 3.39 4.26
CA ASP A 111 2.98 2.72 5.41
C ASP A 111 1.45 2.90 5.45
N GLN A 112 0.95 4.06 5.04
CA GLN A 112 -0.46 4.37 4.86
C GLN A 112 -0.83 4.52 3.39
N ASP A 113 -2.06 4.16 3.04
CA ASP A 113 -2.57 4.24 1.67
C ASP A 113 -2.61 5.68 1.15
N PHE A 114 -3.09 6.64 1.95
CA PHE A 114 -3.11 8.05 1.59
C PHE A 114 -2.38 8.92 2.60
N GLN A 115 -1.55 9.84 2.09
CA GLN A 115 -0.77 10.76 2.90
C GLN A 115 -0.94 12.19 2.37
N PHE A 116 -1.46 13.05 3.23
CA PHE A 116 -1.60 14.49 3.02
C PHE A 116 -0.84 15.24 4.12
N VAL A 117 -0.66 16.55 3.94
CA VAL A 117 0.14 17.39 4.86
C VAL A 117 -0.25 17.20 6.34
N ASP A 118 -1.54 17.19 6.64
CA ASP A 118 -2.07 17.13 8.01
C ASP A 118 -2.90 15.87 8.28
N ALA A 119 -3.07 14.96 7.31
CA ALA A 119 -4.00 13.83 7.41
C ALA A 119 -3.49 12.57 6.71
N HIS A 120 -3.61 11.42 7.37
CA HIS A 120 -3.22 10.12 6.82
C HIS A 120 -4.39 9.15 6.90
N TYR A 121 -4.59 8.34 5.86
CA TYR A 121 -5.67 7.37 5.80
C TYR A 121 -5.13 5.98 5.48
N GLU A 122 -5.50 5.01 6.32
CA GLU A 122 -5.26 3.59 6.10
C GLU A 122 -6.59 2.92 5.76
N VAL A 123 -6.74 2.37 4.56
CA VAL A 123 -7.98 1.82 4.03
C VAL A 123 -7.98 0.30 4.14
N LYS A 124 -9.02 -0.26 4.74
CA LYS A 124 -9.23 -1.70 4.86
C LYS A 124 -10.60 -2.09 4.32
N SER A 125 -10.59 -3.00 3.35
CA SER A 125 -11.81 -3.61 2.84
C SER A 125 -12.25 -4.82 3.67
N ARG A 126 -13.56 -4.96 3.88
CA ARG A 126 -14.14 -6.12 4.54
C ARG A 126 -15.46 -6.54 3.90
N TYR A 127 -15.84 -7.81 4.09
CA TYR A 127 -17.22 -8.24 3.92
C TYR A 127 -18.01 -7.96 5.21
N SER A 128 -19.34 -7.86 5.11
CA SER A 128 -20.23 -7.64 6.27
C SER A 128 -20.09 -8.69 7.38
N THR A 129 -19.69 -9.91 7.03
CA THR A 129 -19.44 -11.03 7.97
C THR A 129 -18.07 -10.97 8.65
N THR A 130 -17.21 -10.02 8.29
CA THR A 130 -15.85 -9.91 8.83
C THR A 130 -15.84 -9.00 10.05
N HIS A 131 -15.46 -9.57 11.20
CA HIS A 131 -15.43 -8.88 12.49
C HIS A 131 -14.04 -8.39 12.91
N ALA A 132 -12.99 -8.73 12.16
CA ALA A 132 -11.64 -8.30 12.49
C ALA A 132 -10.89 -7.81 11.25
N LEU A 133 -10.19 -6.68 11.38
CA LEU A 133 -9.32 -6.12 10.35
C LEU A 133 -7.90 -6.61 10.52
N GLN A 134 -7.24 -6.93 9.41
CA GLN A 134 -5.83 -7.30 9.42
C GLN A 134 -4.97 -6.05 9.22
N ILE A 135 -4.00 -5.86 10.10
CA ILE A 135 -2.92 -4.90 9.97
C ILE A 135 -1.67 -5.68 9.54
N ALA A 136 -1.13 -5.34 8.39
CA ALA A 136 -0.09 -6.07 7.69
C ALA A 136 1.34 -5.67 8.10
N SER A 137 1.49 -4.58 8.85
CA SER A 137 2.74 -4.16 9.46
C SER A 137 2.52 -3.25 10.66
N GLU A 138 3.48 -3.28 11.58
CA GLU A 138 3.67 -2.35 12.68
C GLU A 138 3.69 -0.87 12.28
N TYR A 139 4.01 -0.54 11.04
CA TYR A 139 4.11 0.85 10.59
C TYR A 139 2.77 1.43 10.10
N GLN A 140 1.80 0.61 9.69
CA GLN A 140 0.58 1.10 9.03
C GLN A 140 -0.27 2.02 9.91
N LEU A 141 -0.25 1.77 11.23
CA LEU A 141 -0.97 2.58 12.21
C LEU A 141 -0.01 3.42 13.08
N GLU A 142 1.26 3.53 12.68
CA GLU A 142 2.26 4.32 13.39
C GLU A 142 2.34 5.74 12.82
N GLY A 143 2.22 6.73 13.70
CA GLY A 143 2.23 8.15 13.34
C GLY A 143 1.10 8.93 14.01
N ASP A 144 0.93 10.16 13.53
CA ASP A 144 -0.04 11.13 13.99
C ASP A 144 -1.11 11.38 12.90
N ASN A 145 -2.31 11.79 13.33
CA ASN A 145 -3.45 12.11 12.45
C ASN A 145 -3.82 10.99 11.47
N ILE A 146 -3.76 9.73 11.93
CA ILE A 146 -4.13 8.55 11.14
C ILE A 146 -5.62 8.26 11.36
N THR A 147 -6.35 8.12 10.26
CA THR A 147 -7.70 7.56 10.27
C THR A 147 -7.68 6.17 9.66
N LEU A 148 -8.14 5.17 10.41
CA LEU A 148 -8.41 3.84 9.87
C LEU A 148 -9.80 3.84 9.22
N VAL A 149 -9.84 3.61 7.92
CA VAL A 149 -11.07 3.59 7.12
C VAL A 149 -11.45 2.15 6.82
N CYS A 150 -12.58 1.70 7.34
CA CYS A 150 -13.14 0.40 7.04
C CYS A 150 -14.23 0.52 5.98
N VAL A 151 -13.95 0.00 4.78
CA VAL A 151 -14.90 -0.03 3.66
C VAL A 151 -15.57 -1.39 3.62
N GLU A 152 -16.89 -1.41 3.80
CA GLU A 152 -17.67 -2.63 3.61
C GLU A 152 -17.97 -2.82 2.13
N ILE A 153 -17.47 -3.92 1.55
CA ILE A 153 -17.62 -4.26 0.14
C ILE A 153 -18.56 -5.44 -0.01
N ALA A 154 -19.53 -5.35 -0.92
CA ALA A 154 -20.26 -6.49 -1.45
C ALA A 154 -19.62 -6.97 -2.75
N GLY A 155 -19.57 -8.29 -2.94
CA GLY A 155 -19.08 -8.94 -4.16
C GLY A 155 -20.20 -9.67 -4.91
N SER A 156 -20.09 -9.75 -6.23
CA SER A 156 -21.00 -10.49 -7.11
C SER A 156 -20.23 -11.07 -8.30
N SER A 157 -20.65 -12.26 -8.76
CA SER A 157 -20.18 -12.87 -10.01
C SER A 157 -21.12 -12.60 -11.19
N LYS A 158 -22.03 -11.64 -11.03
CA LYS A 158 -23.04 -11.21 -12.01
C LYS A 158 -23.12 -9.70 -12.00
N GLU A 159 -23.36 -9.14 -13.16
CA GLU A 159 -23.67 -7.73 -13.31
C GLU A 159 -24.98 -7.42 -12.56
N LEU A 160 -24.89 -6.48 -11.60
CA LEU A 160 -25.99 -6.03 -10.77
C LEU A 160 -25.97 -4.50 -10.70
N PRO A 161 -27.13 -3.83 -10.57
CA PRO A 161 -27.18 -2.37 -10.48
C PRO A 161 -26.27 -1.79 -9.38
N GLY A 162 -25.38 -0.89 -9.79
CA GLY A 162 -24.45 -0.18 -8.92
C GLY A 162 -23.22 -0.99 -8.50
N PHE A 163 -23.05 -2.21 -8.99
CA PHE A 163 -21.77 -2.92 -8.91
C PHE A 163 -20.92 -2.58 -10.13
N ARG A 164 -19.60 -2.62 -9.97
CA ARG A 164 -18.63 -2.42 -11.04
C ARG A 164 -17.50 -3.41 -10.91
N THR A 165 -16.97 -3.87 -12.02
CA THR A 165 -15.66 -4.53 -12.06
C THR A 165 -14.56 -3.53 -11.74
N LEU A 166 -13.39 -4.05 -11.38
CA LEU A 166 -12.24 -3.19 -11.10
C LEU A 166 -11.77 -2.37 -12.33
N PRO A 167 -11.72 -2.92 -13.57
CA PRO A 167 -11.43 -2.14 -14.77
C PRO A 167 -12.46 -1.03 -15.05
N GLU A 168 -13.75 -1.30 -14.89
CA GLU A 168 -14.80 -0.29 -15.05
C GLU A 168 -14.64 0.85 -14.03
N TYR A 169 -14.30 0.50 -12.79
CA TYR A 169 -14.05 1.49 -11.75
C TYR A 169 -12.81 2.34 -12.04
N ALA A 170 -11.71 1.70 -12.44
CA ALA A 170 -10.48 2.39 -12.82
C ALA A 170 -10.70 3.34 -14.02
N SER A 171 -11.49 2.93 -15.02
CA SER A 171 -11.84 3.80 -16.15
C SER A 171 -12.62 5.03 -15.69
N TRP A 172 -13.63 4.85 -14.82
CA TRP A 172 -14.41 5.96 -14.28
C TRP A 172 -13.55 6.92 -13.43
N ALA A 173 -12.64 6.38 -12.61
CA ALA A 173 -11.69 7.15 -11.82
C ALA A 173 -10.77 7.98 -12.73
N ARG A 174 -10.23 7.35 -13.78
CA ARG A 174 -9.41 7.99 -14.80
C ARG A 174 -10.15 9.13 -15.52
N GLU A 175 -11.41 8.92 -15.88
CA GLU A 175 -12.26 9.97 -16.48
C GLU A 175 -12.50 11.13 -15.50
N SER A 176 -12.75 10.82 -14.23
CA SER A 176 -12.96 11.83 -13.18
C SER A 176 -11.71 12.68 -12.97
N LEU A 177 -10.53 12.06 -12.98
CA LEU A 177 -9.24 12.76 -12.92
C LEU A 177 -9.01 13.66 -14.14
N ALA A 178 -9.31 13.16 -15.34
CA ALA A 178 -9.19 13.94 -16.57
C ALA A 178 -10.09 15.18 -16.57
N GLN A 179 -11.32 15.06 -16.05
CA GLN A 179 -12.26 16.19 -15.93
C GLN A 179 -11.79 17.25 -14.94
N ASP A 180 -11.02 16.86 -13.92
CA ASP A 180 -10.39 17.74 -12.94
C ASP A 180 -9.08 18.37 -13.46
N GLY A 181 -8.62 17.98 -14.65
CA GLY A 181 -7.36 18.44 -15.24
C GLY A 181 -6.10 17.79 -14.65
N GLY A 182 -6.26 16.67 -13.94
CA GLY A 182 -5.16 15.95 -13.30
C GLY A 182 -4.29 15.14 -14.27
N ASP A 183 -3.11 14.75 -13.80
CA ASP A 183 -2.15 13.98 -14.57
C ASP A 183 -2.53 12.48 -14.60
N LEU A 184 -2.96 12.03 -15.77
CA LEU A 184 -3.34 10.62 -15.98
C LEU A 184 -2.14 9.67 -15.89
N GLU A 185 -0.93 10.13 -16.19
CA GLU A 185 0.27 9.28 -16.16
C GLU A 185 0.64 8.92 -14.71
N VAL A 186 0.39 9.82 -13.75
CA VAL A 186 0.57 9.55 -12.32
C VAL A 186 -0.37 8.44 -11.86
N PHE A 187 -1.65 8.52 -12.24
CA PHE A 187 -2.64 7.51 -11.89
C PHE A 187 -2.36 6.16 -12.56
N ASP A 188 -2.08 6.18 -13.87
CA ASP A 188 -1.78 4.98 -14.65
C ASP A 188 -0.49 4.30 -14.08
N SER A 189 0.54 5.08 -13.72
CA SER A 189 1.75 4.57 -13.07
C SER A 189 1.47 3.94 -11.70
N ALA A 190 0.60 4.53 -10.89
CA ALA A 190 0.23 3.97 -9.59
C ALA A 190 -0.45 2.60 -9.74
N LEU A 191 -1.36 2.45 -10.70
CA LEU A 191 -1.99 1.17 -11.03
C LEU A 191 -0.97 0.13 -11.51
N GLU A 192 0.00 0.55 -12.32
CA GLU A 192 1.10 -0.32 -12.77
C GLU A 192 1.98 -0.80 -11.59
N GLN A 193 2.28 0.05 -10.60
CA GLN A 193 3.05 -0.35 -9.41
C GLN A 193 2.36 -1.44 -8.59
N ILE A 194 1.03 -1.40 -8.52
CA ILE A 194 0.22 -2.46 -7.89
C ILE A 194 0.25 -3.76 -8.72
N GLY A 195 0.60 -3.68 -10.00
CA GLY A 195 0.53 -4.77 -10.96
C GLY A 195 -0.88 -4.96 -11.54
N PHE A 196 -1.72 -3.93 -11.47
CA PHE A 196 -3.05 -3.96 -12.06
C PHE A 196 -3.00 -3.65 -13.56
N ASN A 197 -3.35 -4.63 -14.39
CA ASN A 197 -3.55 -4.44 -15.82
C ASN A 197 -5.06 -4.41 -16.13
N PRO A 198 -5.66 -3.24 -16.46
CA PRO A 198 -7.09 -3.13 -16.71
C PRO A 198 -7.59 -3.92 -17.94
N ASN A 199 -6.68 -4.33 -18.84
CA ASN A 199 -7.02 -5.09 -20.04
C ASN A 199 -7.00 -6.62 -19.83
N ASP A 200 -6.65 -7.10 -18.64
CA ASP A 200 -6.64 -8.55 -18.37
C ASP A 200 -8.06 -9.07 -18.13
N GLU A 201 -8.51 -10.03 -18.95
CA GLU A 201 -9.85 -10.63 -18.88
C GLU A 201 -10.16 -11.28 -17.53
N ALA A 202 -9.13 -11.61 -16.74
CA ALA A 202 -9.32 -12.18 -15.41
C ALA A 202 -10.13 -11.28 -14.46
N TYR A 203 -10.28 -9.98 -14.76
CA TYR A 203 -11.02 -9.03 -13.93
C TYR A 203 -12.48 -8.82 -14.36
N SER A 204 -12.92 -9.40 -15.48
CA SER A 204 -14.21 -9.11 -16.11
C SER A 204 -15.44 -9.69 -15.40
N GLU A 205 -15.25 -10.64 -14.49
CA GLU A 205 -16.35 -11.37 -13.83
C GLU A 205 -16.53 -11.07 -12.34
N ASP A 206 -15.61 -10.29 -11.75
CA ASP A 206 -15.67 -9.91 -10.33
C ASP A 206 -16.22 -8.50 -10.17
N TYR A 207 -17.45 -8.40 -9.70
CA TYR A 207 -18.15 -7.15 -9.49
C TYR A 207 -18.14 -6.77 -8.02
N PHE A 208 -17.84 -5.51 -7.72
CA PHE A 208 -17.77 -4.97 -6.37
C PHE A 208 -18.69 -3.76 -6.20
N LYS A 209 -19.15 -3.55 -4.97
CA LYS A 209 -19.88 -2.35 -4.56
C LYS A 209 -19.56 -1.99 -3.11
N ALA A 210 -19.11 -0.76 -2.89
CA ALA A 210 -19.01 -0.21 -1.54
C ALA A 210 -20.41 0.01 -0.94
N GLN A 211 -20.62 -0.50 0.27
CA GLN A 211 -21.89 -0.42 0.99
C GLN A 211 -21.88 0.67 2.05
N SER A 212 -20.77 0.80 2.78
CA SER A 212 -20.60 1.81 3.83
C SER A 212 -19.13 2.03 4.16
N TYR A 213 -18.88 3.17 4.81
CA TYR A 213 -17.58 3.52 5.40
C TYR A 213 -17.75 3.61 6.92
N THR A 214 -16.77 3.10 7.65
CA THR A 214 -16.63 3.34 9.09
C THR A 214 -15.25 3.89 9.34
N TYR A 215 -15.18 4.98 10.10
CA TYR A 215 -13.94 5.71 10.37
C TYR A 215 -13.57 5.54 11.83
N PHE A 216 -12.29 5.31 12.10
CA PHE A 216 -11.74 5.26 13.45
C PHE A 216 -10.56 6.21 13.58
N ASP A 217 -10.57 7.03 14.64
CA ASP A 217 -9.42 7.83 15.02
C ASP A 217 -8.35 6.95 15.65
N VAL A 218 -7.17 6.88 15.03
CA VAL A 218 -6.04 6.09 15.51
C VAL A 218 -5.19 6.97 16.43
N SER A 219 -5.73 7.25 17.61
CA SER A 219 -5.10 8.10 18.61
C SER A 219 -5.17 7.52 20.02
N GLY A 220 -4.36 8.06 20.93
CA GLY A 220 -4.41 7.73 22.35
C GLY A 220 -4.30 6.22 22.63
N SER A 221 -5.37 5.65 23.18
CA SER A 221 -5.47 4.23 23.57
C SER A 221 -5.98 3.31 22.46
N PHE A 222 -6.03 3.75 21.20
CA PHE A 222 -6.41 2.90 20.07
C PHE A 222 -5.52 1.64 20.04
N PRO A 223 -6.08 0.42 19.91
CA PRO A 223 -5.28 -0.80 19.94
C PRO A 223 -4.45 -0.92 18.66
N ARG A 224 -3.17 -0.57 18.76
CA ARG A 224 -2.17 -0.72 17.69
C ARG A 224 -0.87 -1.26 18.25
N ILE A 225 -0.09 -1.90 17.37
CA ILE A 225 1.32 -2.23 17.61
C ILE A 225 2.12 -1.30 16.71
N THR A 226 3.06 -0.57 17.30
CA THR A 226 4.01 0.33 16.63
C THR A 226 5.42 -0.24 16.69
N SER A 227 6.36 0.33 15.93
CA SER A 227 7.78 -0.03 16.00
C SER A 227 8.36 0.04 17.42
N ARG A 228 7.81 0.90 18.30
CA ARG A 228 8.26 1.09 19.68
C ARG A 228 7.82 -0.02 20.63
N ASP A 229 6.78 -0.76 20.27
CA ASP A 229 6.25 -1.88 21.07
C ASP A 229 7.02 -3.18 20.78
N ILE A 230 7.88 -3.17 19.77
CA ILE A 230 8.56 -4.35 19.24
C ILE A 230 9.97 -4.43 19.81
N ALA A 231 10.33 -5.60 20.35
CA ALA A 231 11.66 -5.84 20.88
C ALA A 231 12.74 -5.73 19.79
N VAL A 232 13.91 -5.19 20.16
CA VAL A 232 15.04 -5.02 19.25
C VAL A 232 15.39 -6.36 18.57
N GLY A 233 15.43 -6.34 17.24
CA GLY A 233 15.73 -7.51 16.40
C GLY A 233 14.50 -8.25 15.87
N LEU A 234 13.28 -7.85 16.27
CA LEU A 234 12.02 -8.35 15.68
C LEU A 234 11.49 -7.36 14.64
N SER A 235 10.83 -7.86 13.60
CA SER A 235 10.16 -7.07 12.57
C SER A 235 9.12 -7.90 11.81
N GLY A 236 8.25 -7.22 11.04
CA GLY A 236 7.26 -7.88 10.19
C GLY A 236 6.03 -8.37 10.97
N VAL A 237 5.59 -7.57 11.93
CA VAL A 237 4.48 -7.91 12.81
C VAL A 237 3.15 -7.74 12.06
N LYS A 238 2.38 -8.82 12.02
CA LYS A 238 1.01 -8.84 11.48
C LYS A 238 0.05 -9.17 12.58
N TYR A 239 -1.00 -8.37 12.72
CA TYR A 239 -1.98 -8.55 13.78
C TYR A 239 -3.38 -8.26 13.26
N ARG A 240 -4.38 -8.58 14.09
CA ARG A 240 -5.78 -8.32 13.79
C ARG A 240 -6.39 -7.51 14.90
N ILE A 241 -7.21 -6.54 14.53
CA ILE A 241 -8.00 -5.74 15.45
C ILE A 241 -9.44 -6.22 15.35
N ASP A 242 -10.06 -6.56 16.47
CA ASP A 242 -11.49 -6.84 16.54
C ASP A 242 -12.25 -5.51 16.42
N LEU A 243 -13.17 -5.44 15.47
CA LEU A 243 -13.96 -4.23 15.23
C LEU A 243 -14.86 -3.89 16.41
N THR A 244 -15.31 -4.90 17.16
CA THR A 244 -16.16 -4.70 18.34
C THR A 244 -15.39 -4.10 19.52
N SER A 245 -14.05 -4.18 19.51
CA SER A 245 -13.21 -3.61 20.57
C SER A 245 -12.78 -2.17 20.31
N ILE A 246 -13.15 -1.59 19.17
CA ILE A 246 -12.74 -0.23 18.77
C ILE A 246 -13.90 0.72 18.50
N ASP A 247 -15.12 0.38 18.90
CA ASP A 247 -16.31 1.22 18.71
C ASP A 247 -16.16 2.61 19.38
N ASP A 248 -15.47 2.69 20.52
CA ASP A 248 -15.21 3.95 21.23
C ASP A 248 -14.32 4.94 20.44
N PHE A 249 -13.58 4.45 19.44
CA PHE A 249 -12.73 5.28 18.57
C PHE A 249 -13.43 5.66 17.27
N LYS A 250 -14.68 5.23 17.09
CA LYS A 250 -15.44 5.53 15.88
C LYS A 250 -15.76 7.01 15.82
N ILE A 251 -15.49 7.61 14.67
CA ILE A 251 -15.77 9.01 14.37
C ILE A 251 -16.70 9.12 13.15
N ASP A 252 -17.38 10.25 13.03
CA ASP A 252 -18.14 10.56 11.82
C ASP A 252 -17.22 11.00 10.66
N GLU A 253 -17.79 11.03 9.45
CA GLU A 253 -17.06 11.40 8.23
C GLU A 253 -16.51 12.83 8.29
N GLU A 254 -17.27 13.77 8.86
CA GLU A 254 -16.85 15.17 8.94
C GLU A 254 -15.60 15.33 9.82
N SER A 255 -15.58 14.62 10.95
CA SER A 255 -14.43 14.55 11.85
C SER A 255 -13.24 13.87 11.16
N ALA A 256 -13.46 12.74 10.47
CA ALA A 256 -12.44 11.99 9.75
C ALA A 256 -11.80 12.81 8.61
N LEU A 257 -12.54 13.72 8.00
CA LEU A 257 -12.09 14.58 6.90
C LEU A 257 -11.74 16.01 7.34
N SER A 258 -11.80 16.30 8.64
CA SER A 258 -11.67 17.68 9.16
C SER A 258 -10.32 18.32 8.87
N LEU A 259 -9.25 17.52 8.87
CA LEU A 259 -7.88 17.95 8.56
C LEU A 259 -7.62 18.09 7.06
N MET A 260 -8.50 17.52 6.22
CA MET A 260 -8.49 17.73 4.78
C MET A 260 -9.09 19.11 4.47
N LYS A 261 -8.23 20.12 4.32
CA LYS A 261 -8.64 21.43 3.83
C LYS A 261 -8.88 21.35 2.33
N SER A 262 -9.94 21.99 1.84
CA SER A 262 -10.05 22.25 0.41
C SER A 262 -8.83 23.08 -0.02
N TYR A 263 -8.07 22.61 -1.00
CA TYR A 263 -7.17 23.48 -1.75
C TYR A 263 -8.05 24.49 -2.50
N GLY A 264 -8.39 25.58 -1.81
CA GLY A 264 -8.91 26.77 -2.45
C GLY A 264 -7.79 27.32 -3.31
N GLY A 265 -7.90 27.14 -4.62
CA GLY A 265 -7.02 27.78 -5.58
C GLY A 265 -6.91 29.27 -5.28
N VAL A 266 -5.66 29.75 -5.32
CA VAL A 266 -5.32 31.18 -5.41
C VAL A 266 -5.87 31.75 -6.70
#